data_AF-X7YV19-F1
#
_entry.id   AF-X7YV19-F1
#
_cell.length_a   1.000
_cell.length_b   1.000
_cell.length_c   1.000
_cell.angle_alpha   90.00
_cell.angle_beta   90.00
_cell.angle_gamma   90.00
#
_symmetry.space_group_name_H-M   'P 1'
#
loop_
_entity.id
_entity.type
_entity.pdbx_description
1 polymer ?
#
loop_
_entity_poly.entity_id
_entity_poly.type
_entity_poly.pdbx_seq_one_letter_code
_entity_poly.pdbx_strand_id
1 'polypeptide(L)'
;MAAVRALFEYLAMTGRRGNNPVPSPRRGQGLRRSERGLLGHLGPGRARPGGRLVRQPQLLPESLPASDIDAFVATLGSHRDRAMVLAMLLGGLRSAEARGLLLADVDMGGGGCG
;
A
#
# COMPACT_ATOMS: atom_id res chain seq x y z
N MET A 1 -10.48 -12.07 8.03
CA MET A 1 -11.84 -11.77 7.50
C MET A 1 -11.87 -10.98 6.19
N ALA A 2 -10.84 -10.23 5.79
CA ALA A 2 -10.86 -9.44 4.55
C ALA A 2 -10.86 -10.31 3.26
N ALA A 3 -10.04 -11.35 3.20
CA ALA A 3 -9.96 -12.24 2.04
C ALA A 3 -11.29 -12.97 1.76
N VAL A 4 -11.92 -13.52 2.80
CA VAL A 4 -13.23 -14.20 2.68
C VAL A 4 -14.30 -13.23 2.18
N ARG A 5 -14.33 -12.00 2.69
CA ARG A 5 -15.23 -10.95 2.20
C ARG A 5 -15.00 -10.63 0.72
N ALA A 6 -13.73 -10.43 0.32
CA ALA A 6 -13.38 -10.13 -1.07
C ALA A 6 -13.80 -11.25 -2.03
N LEU A 7 -13.65 -12.52 -1.64
CA LEU A 7 -14.13 -13.66 -2.41
C LEU A 7 -15.65 -13.60 -2.64
N PHE A 8 -16.43 -13.36 -1.58
CA PHE A 8 -17.87 -13.28 -1.71
C PHE A 8 -18.36 -12.02 -2.43
N GLU A 9 -17.61 -10.91 -2.38
CA GLU A 9 -17.84 -9.75 -3.24
C GLU A 9 -17.62 -10.10 -4.71
N TYR A 10 -16.54 -10.82 -5.03
CA TYR A 10 -16.29 -11.31 -6.39
C TYR A 10 -17.41 -12.26 -6.87
N LEU A 11 -17.85 -13.19 -6.03
CA LEU A 11 -18.97 -14.10 -6.36
C LEU A 11 -20.29 -13.36 -6.56
N ALA A 12 -20.51 -12.26 -5.84
CA ALA A 12 -21.68 -11.41 -6.02
C ALA A 12 -21.60 -10.58 -7.32
N MET A 13 -20.43 -9.98 -7.61
CA MET A 13 -20.21 -9.23 -8.85
C MET A 13 -20.33 -10.09 -10.11
N THR A 14 -19.91 -11.35 -10.02
CA THR A 14 -19.99 -12.33 -11.13
C THR A 14 -21.35 -13.01 -11.24
N GLY A 15 -22.34 -12.62 -10.42
CA GLY A 15 -23.70 -13.17 -10.44
C GLY A 15 -23.82 -14.60 -9.91
N ARG A 16 -22.71 -15.22 -9.46
CA ARG A 16 -22.69 -16.58 -8.89
C ARG A 16 -23.35 -16.68 -7.51
N ARG A 17 -23.60 -15.53 -6.87
CA ARG A 17 -24.31 -15.44 -5.59
C ARG A 17 -25.09 -14.12 -5.52
N GLY A 18 -26.29 -14.15 -4.98
CA GLY A 18 -27.12 -12.95 -4.88
C GLY A 18 -26.57 -11.85 -3.96
N ASN A 19 -25.86 -12.21 -2.87
CA ASN A 19 -25.32 -11.27 -1.88
C ASN A 19 -24.09 -11.84 -1.15
N ASN A 20 -23.24 -10.98 -0.59
CA ASN A 20 -22.10 -11.36 0.25
C ASN A 20 -22.55 -11.70 1.69
N PRO A 21 -22.30 -12.93 2.22
CA PRO A 21 -22.70 -13.32 3.57
C PRO A 21 -21.73 -12.83 4.64
N VAL A 22 -20.54 -12.39 4.26
CA VAL A 22 -19.51 -11.96 5.20
C VAL A 22 -19.86 -10.54 5.64
N PRO A 23 -20.17 -10.32 6.93
CA PRO A 23 -20.54 -9.00 7.40
C PRO A 23 -19.40 -8.03 7.13
N SER A 24 -19.76 -6.86 6.61
CA SER A 24 -18.86 -5.72 6.55
C SER A 24 -18.34 -5.44 7.96
N PRO A 25 -17.02 -5.32 8.18
CA PRO A 25 -16.52 -4.81 9.44
C PRO A 25 -17.20 -3.46 9.68
N ARG A 26 -18.00 -3.33 10.75
CA ARG A 26 -18.64 -2.08 11.14
C ARG A 26 -17.56 -1.12 11.63
N ARG A 27 -16.78 -0.53 10.72
CA ARG A 27 -15.85 0.57 11.03
C ARG A 27 -16.62 1.89 10.96
N GLY A 28 -17.08 2.34 12.13
CA GLY A 28 -17.54 3.69 12.37
C GLY A 28 -18.99 3.97 11.97
N GLN A 29 -19.93 3.72 12.90
CA GLN A 29 -21.12 4.57 12.96
C GLN A 29 -20.67 5.96 13.44
N GLY A 30 -20.37 6.82 12.49
CA GLY A 30 -20.32 8.26 12.69
C GLY A 30 -21.12 8.87 11.56
N LEU A 31 -22.34 9.31 11.86
CA LEU A 31 -23.23 10.03 10.95
C LEU A 31 -22.44 11.10 10.20
N ARG A 32 -22.21 10.88 8.91
CA ARG A 32 -21.84 11.93 7.97
C ARG A 32 -23.03 12.14 7.06
N ARG A 33 -23.67 13.29 7.22
CA ARG A 33 -24.67 13.82 6.29
C ARG A 33 -24.02 13.83 4.91
N SER A 34 -24.62 13.12 3.96
CA SER A 34 -24.23 13.19 2.55
C SER A 34 -24.57 14.60 2.06
N GLU A 35 -23.58 15.48 2.00
CA GLU A 35 -23.74 16.75 1.29
C GLU A 35 -23.76 16.42 -0.21
N ARG A 36 -24.98 16.36 -0.75
CA ARG A 36 -25.22 16.33 -2.18
C ARG A 36 -24.69 17.65 -2.74
N GLY A 37 -23.52 17.62 -3.39
CA GLY A 37 -23.00 18.76 -4.15
C GLY A 37 -23.88 19.10 -5.36
N LEU A 38 -23.63 20.26 -5.96
CA LEU A 38 -24.42 20.90 -7.03
C LEU A 38 -24.66 20.09 -8.34
N LEU A 39 -24.14 18.87 -8.46
CA LEU A 39 -24.26 17.99 -9.63
C LEU A 39 -25.03 16.71 -9.28
N GLY A 40 -26.25 16.87 -8.77
CA GLY A 40 -27.12 15.79 -8.26
C GLY A 40 -27.58 14.74 -9.28
N HIS A 41 -27.23 14.89 -10.55
CA HIS A 41 -27.49 13.92 -11.64
C HIS A 41 -26.42 12.83 -11.78
N LEU A 42 -25.26 12.99 -11.12
CA LEU A 42 -24.25 11.94 -11.04
C LEU A 42 -24.64 11.09 -9.84
N GLY A 43 -25.08 9.85 -10.08
CA GLY A 43 -25.38 8.90 -9.02
C GLY A 43 -24.23 8.87 -7.99
N PRO A 44 -24.52 8.67 -6.69
CA PRO A 44 -23.55 8.89 -5.64
C PRO A 44 -22.26 8.12 -5.93
N GLY A 45 -21.22 8.85 -6.34
CA GLY A 45 -19.89 8.30 -6.55
C GLY A 45 -19.53 7.52 -5.31
N ARG A 46 -19.18 6.25 -5.48
CA ARG A 46 -18.98 5.29 -4.39
C ARG A 46 -18.19 5.96 -3.28
N ALA A 47 -18.85 6.20 -2.14
CA ALA A 47 -18.21 6.82 -0.99
C ALA A 47 -16.97 5.99 -0.68
N ARG A 48 -15.79 6.55 -0.95
CA ARG A 48 -14.53 5.97 -0.48
C ARG A 48 -14.71 5.82 1.02
N PRO A 49 -14.62 4.61 1.60
CA PRO A 49 -14.73 4.44 3.03
C PRO A 49 -13.47 5.01 3.64
N GLY A 50 -13.46 6.32 3.84
CA GLY A 50 -12.56 7.02 4.75
C GLY A 50 -12.95 6.58 6.15
N GLY A 51 -12.59 5.34 6.49
CA GLY A 51 -12.60 4.90 7.86
C GLY A 51 -11.83 5.95 8.63
N ARG A 52 -12.46 6.50 9.67
CA ARG A 52 -11.71 7.17 10.72
C ARG A 52 -10.82 6.09 11.30
N LEU A 53 -9.63 5.92 10.71
CA LEU A 53 -8.49 5.43 11.43
C LEU A 53 -8.48 6.36 12.64
N VAL A 54 -8.88 5.85 13.80
CA VAL A 54 -8.34 6.41 15.02
C VAL A 54 -6.84 6.23 14.80
N ARG A 55 -6.20 7.27 14.24
CA ARG A 55 -4.77 7.32 14.13
C ARG A 55 -4.39 7.28 15.59
N GLN A 56 -3.91 6.13 16.04
CA GLN A 56 -3.09 6.11 17.22
C GLN A 56 -2.08 7.25 16.98
N PRO A 57 -1.92 8.20 17.92
CA PRO A 57 -0.87 9.20 17.79
C PRO A 57 0.46 8.43 17.79
N GLN A 58 0.85 8.02 16.59
CA GLN A 58 2.10 7.38 16.31
C GLN A 58 3.06 8.55 16.29
N LEU A 59 4.01 8.53 17.22
CA LEU A 59 5.14 9.44 17.14
C LEU A 59 5.66 9.35 15.72
N LEU A 60 5.93 10.51 15.11
CA LEU A 60 6.56 10.51 13.81
C LEU A 60 7.83 9.66 13.93
N PRO A 61 8.04 8.70 13.02
CA PRO A 61 9.31 7.98 12.97
C PRO A 61 10.43 9.00 12.94
N GLU A 62 11.30 8.96 13.95
CA GLU A 62 12.48 9.82 13.97
C GLU A 62 13.40 9.42 12.81
N SER A 63 14.06 10.40 12.19
CA SER A 63 15.04 10.13 11.16
C SER A 63 16.22 9.35 11.76
N LEU A 64 16.57 8.23 11.15
CA LEU A 64 17.78 7.48 11.52
C LEU A 64 19.03 8.27 11.12
N PRO A 65 20.06 8.34 11.99
CA PRO A 65 21.33 8.95 11.62
C PRO A 65 22.04 8.07 10.58
N ALA A 66 22.81 8.72 9.69
CA ALA A 66 23.52 8.03 8.61
C ALA A 66 24.48 6.94 9.13
N SER A 67 25.12 7.16 10.28
CA SER A 67 26.02 6.18 10.91
C SER A 67 25.33 4.86 11.25
N ASP A 68 24.08 4.91 11.72
CA ASP A 68 23.33 3.72 12.12
C ASP A 68 22.87 2.95 10.89
N ILE A 69 22.55 3.67 9.82
CA ILE A 69 22.25 3.09 8.51
C ILE A 69 23.48 2.37 7.96
N ASP A 70 24.65 3.02 7.97
CA ASP A 70 25.89 2.45 7.47
C ASP A 70 26.29 1.20 8.26
N ALA A 71 26.21 1.28 9.59
CA ALA A 71 26.44 0.14 10.48
C ALA A 71 25.46 -1.01 10.19
N PHE A 72 24.17 -0.71 10.02
CA PHE A 72 23.17 -1.71 9.67
C PHE A 72 23.45 -2.36 8.31
N VAL A 73 23.70 -1.58 7.27
CA VAL A 73 23.98 -2.11 5.92
C VAL A 73 25.26 -2.97 5.93
N ALA A 74 26.27 -2.60 6.71
CA ALA A 74 27.49 -3.38 6.87
C ALA A 74 27.22 -4.78 7.49
N THR A 75 26.22 -4.91 8.37
CA THR A 75 25.86 -6.21 8.99
C THR A 75 25.20 -7.18 8.01
N LEU A 76 24.66 -6.71 6.89
CA LEU A 76 24.03 -7.57 5.89
C LEU A 76 25.11 -8.41 5.19
N GLY A 77 25.01 -9.73 5.29
CA GLY A 77 26.03 -10.66 4.80
C GLY A 77 25.99 -10.92 3.28
N SER A 78 24.95 -10.48 2.57
CA SER A 78 24.83 -10.69 1.12
C SER A 78 24.70 -9.38 0.36
N HIS A 79 25.31 -9.34 -0.83
CA HIS A 79 25.18 -8.21 -1.76
C HIS A 79 23.73 -7.98 -2.19
N ARG A 80 22.93 -9.05 -2.27
CA ARG A 80 21.50 -8.95 -2.61
C ARG A 80 20.72 -8.21 -1.53
N ASP A 81 20.96 -8.51 -0.26
CA ASP A 81 20.24 -7.89 0.85
C ASP A 81 20.65 -6.42 1.00
N ARG A 82 21.95 -6.12 0.82
CA ARG A 82 22.45 -4.75 0.75
C ARG A 82 21.79 -3.96 -0.39
N ALA A 83 21.75 -4.52 -1.59
CA ALA A 83 21.12 -3.88 -2.74
C ALA A 83 19.62 -3.63 -2.53
N MET A 84 18.90 -4.60 -1.97
CA MET A 84 17.47 -4.47 -1.64
C MET A 84 17.23 -3.33 -0.64
N VAL A 85 17.99 -3.29 0.46
CA VAL A 85 17.86 -2.24 1.48
C VAL A 85 18.22 -0.87 0.92
N LEU A 86 19.29 -0.76 0.13
CA LEU A 86 19.69 0.50 -0.49
C LEU A 86 18.65 1.00 -1.50
N ALA A 87 18.04 0.11 -2.29
CA ALA A 87 16.94 0.48 -3.18
C ALA A 87 15.74 1.04 -2.40
N MET A 88 15.37 0.40 -1.28
CA MET A 88 14.29 0.88 -0.42
C MET A 88 14.63 2.22 0.24
N LEU A 89 15.85 2.39 0.74
CA LEU A 89 16.27 3.59 1.47
C LEU A 89 16.44 4.80 0.55
N LEU A 90 17.16 4.62 -0.56
CA LEU A 90 17.52 5.72 -1.48
C LEU A 90 16.41 6.01 -2.49
N GLY A 91 15.67 4.98 -2.92
CA GLY A 91 14.59 5.11 -3.89
C GLY A 91 13.19 5.19 -3.28
N GLY A 92 13.04 4.98 -1.97
CA GLY A 92 11.73 4.95 -1.30
C GLY A 92 10.85 3.75 -1.70
N LEU A 93 11.45 2.70 -2.28
CA LEU A 93 10.72 1.52 -2.72
C LEU A 93 10.14 0.74 -1.53
N ARG A 94 8.96 0.15 -1.75
CA ARG A 94 8.43 -0.89 -0.86
C ARG A 94 9.17 -2.20 -1.10
N SER A 95 9.15 -3.07 -0.10
CA SER A 95 9.77 -4.41 -0.20
C SER A 95 9.28 -5.22 -1.40
N ALA A 96 7.99 -5.14 -1.73
CA ALA A 96 7.40 -5.81 -2.90
C ALA A 96 7.88 -5.20 -4.23
N GLU A 97 8.09 -3.90 -4.28
CA GLU A 97 8.58 -3.19 -5.48
C GLU A 97 10.06 -3.50 -5.70
N ALA A 98 10.90 -3.36 -4.67
CA ALA A 98 12.32 -3.71 -4.73
C ALA A 98 12.54 -5.17 -5.13
N ARG A 99 11.66 -6.08 -4.67
CA ARG A 99 11.73 -7.51 -5.02
C ARG A 99 11.32 -7.80 -6.47
N GLY A 100 10.45 -6.96 -7.02
CA GLY A 100 9.92 -7.08 -8.38
C GLY A 100 10.75 -6.38 -9.46
N LEU A 101 11.80 -5.64 -9.08
CA LEU A 101 12.68 -4.96 -10.03
C LEU A 101 13.35 -5.96 -10.99
N LEU A 102 13.33 -5.61 -12.27
CA LEU A 102 14.01 -6.32 -13.34
C LEU A 102 15.28 -5.55 -13.74
N LEU A 103 16.23 -6.23 -14.38
CA LEU A 103 17.42 -5.57 -14.94
C LEU A 103 17.06 -4.52 -15.99
N ALA A 104 15.93 -4.70 -16.69
CA ALA A 104 15.41 -3.73 -17.67
C ALA A 104 14.91 -2.42 -17.03
N ASP A 105 14.60 -2.44 -15.74
CA ASP A 105 14.14 -1.25 -14.99
C ASP A 105 15.32 -0.40 -14.49
N VAL A 106 16.55 -0.91 -14.60
CA VAL A 106 17.77 -0.25 -14.13
C VAL A 106 18.45 0.43 -15.30
N ASP A 107 18.34 1.76 -15.37
CA ASP A 107 19.17 2.55 -16.26
C ASP A 107 20.57 2.68 -15.64
N MET A 108 21.52 1.93 -16.18
CA MET A 108 22.92 1.97 -15.77
C MET A 108 23.66 3.21 -16.31
N GLY A 109 22.98 4.17 -16.93
CA GLY A 109 23.57 5.42 -17.38
C GLY A 109 24.72 5.19 -18.36
N GLY A 110 24.42 4.63 -19.54
CA GLY A 110 25.32 4.70 -20.70
C GLY A 110 26.67 3.97 -20.61
N GLY A 111 26.81 2.94 -19.77
CA GLY A 111 27.97 2.05 -19.78
C GLY A 111 27.86 0.97 -20.86
N GLY A 112 27.97 1.36 -22.13
CA GLY A 112 28.28 0.41 -23.19
C GLY A 112 29.75 0.00 -23.11
N CYS A 113 30.00 -1.30 -22.96
CA CYS A 113 31.22 -1.94 -23.42
C CYS A 113 30.86 -3.33 -23.93
N GLY A 114 31.36 -3.65 -25.12
CA GLY A 114 31.33 -4.99 -25.70
C GLY A 114 32.42 -5.88 -25.14
#